data_AF-A0A842RZR4-F1
#
_entry.id   AF-A0A842RZR4-F1
#
_cell.length_a   1.000
_cell.length_b   1.000
_cell.length_c   1.000
_cell.angle_alpha   90.00
_cell.angle_beta   90.00
_cell.angle_gamma   90.00
#
_symmetry.space_group_name_H-M   'P 1'
#
loop_
_entity.id
_entity.type
_entity.pdbx_description
1 polymer ?
#
loop_
_entity_poly.entity_id
_entity_poly.type
_entity_poly.pdbx_seq_one_letter_code
_entity_poly.pdbx_strand_id
1 'polypeptide(L)'
;MKGIHYPQELIDKVLEQIKTSGKTISQICSENNLNQKTVYGWIKKHNLNHDDQKSLLLENQRLKREKQELIELIGRLAIDVDKLNKKKDKLLRN
;
A
#
# COMPACT_ATOMS: atom_id res chain seq x y z
N MET A 1 -24.90 -26.29 14.14
CA MET A 1 -23.61 -25.68 14.56
C MET A 1 -23.88 -24.23 14.93
N LYS A 2 -23.54 -23.77 16.13
CA LYS A 2 -23.63 -22.35 16.48
C LYS A 2 -22.65 -21.58 15.60
N GLY A 3 -23.12 -20.57 14.88
CA GLY A 3 -22.24 -19.66 14.13
C GLY A 3 -21.33 -18.92 15.10
N ILE A 4 -20.07 -18.74 14.73
CA ILE A 4 -19.15 -17.88 15.49
C ILE A 4 -19.66 -16.44 15.34
N HIS A 5 -20.03 -15.82 16.45
CA HIS A 5 -20.40 -14.41 16.47
C HIS A 5 -19.16 -13.58 16.74
N TYR A 6 -18.88 -12.63 15.84
CA TYR A 6 -17.80 -11.67 16.00
C TYR A 6 -18.38 -10.33 16.48
N PRO A 7 -17.67 -9.60 17.37
CA PRO A 7 -18.07 -8.26 17.77
C PRO A 7 -18.21 -7.34 16.56
N GLN A 8 -19.22 -6.46 16.56
CA GLN A 8 -19.46 -5.52 15.46
C GLN A 8 -18.25 -4.60 15.23
N GLU A 9 -17.59 -4.16 16.30
CA GLU A 9 -16.37 -3.34 16.24
C GLU A 9 -15.25 -4.01 15.43
N LEU A 10 -15.07 -5.33 15.56
CA LEU A 10 -14.07 -6.07 14.80
C LEU A 10 -14.46 -6.13 13.31
N ILE A 11 -15.74 -6.36 13.02
CA ILE A 11 -16.25 -6.40 11.65
C ILE A 11 -16.01 -5.05 10.97
N ASP A 12 -16.38 -3.95 11.64
CA ASP A 12 -16.24 -2.60 11.11
C ASP A 12 -14.78 -2.24 10.87
N LYS A 13 -13.89 -2.55 11.83
CA LYS A 13 -12.44 -2.38 11.68
C LYS A 13 -11.89 -3.12 10.46
N VAL A 14 -12.29 -4.38 10.27
CA VAL A 14 -11.81 -5.21 9.14
C VAL A 14 -12.35 -4.67 7.82
N LEU A 15 -13.62 -4.24 7.76
CA LEU A 15 -14.21 -3.65 6.56
C LEU A 15 -13.56 -2.30 6.20
N GLU A 16 -13.20 -1.49 7.18
CA GLU A 16 -12.43 -0.26 6.97
C GLU A 16 -11.01 -0.56 6.47
N GLN A 17 -10.34 -1.53 7.09
CA GLN A 17 -9.00 -1.96 6.69
C GLN A 17 -9.00 -2.50 5.25
N ILE A 18 -10.04 -3.24 4.86
CA ILE A 18 -10.27 -3.69 3.49
C ILE A 18 -10.25 -2.47 2.56
N LYS A 19 -11.07 -1.44 2.83
CA LYS A 19 -11.17 -0.26 1.96
C LYS A 19 -9.89 0.55 1.82
N THR A 20 -9.10 0.67 2.89
CA THR A 20 -8.02 1.67 2.97
C THR A 20 -6.62 1.10 2.84
N SER A 21 -6.40 -0.15 3.28
CA SER A 21 -5.04 -0.66 3.47
C SER A 21 -4.29 -0.99 2.18
N GLY A 22 -5.00 -1.19 1.07
CA GLY A 22 -4.41 -1.72 -0.17
C GLY A 22 -3.81 -3.11 -0.01
N LYS A 23 -4.12 -3.84 1.07
CA LYS A 23 -3.70 -5.24 1.30
C LYS A 23 -4.73 -6.20 0.70
N THR A 24 -4.28 -7.41 0.40
CA THR A 24 -5.20 -8.48 -0.02
C THR A 24 -6.08 -8.94 1.14
N ILE A 25 -7.28 -9.42 0.84
CA ILE A 25 -8.19 -10.03 1.83
C ILE A 25 -7.48 -11.15 2.60
N SER A 26 -6.63 -11.93 1.92
CA SER A 26 -5.82 -12.99 2.56
C SER A 26 -4.89 -12.44 3.64
N GLN A 27 -4.16 -11.36 3.36
CA GLN A 27 -3.28 -10.73 4.35
C GLN A 27 -4.05 -10.18 5.54
N ILE A 28 -5.18 -9.49 5.29
CA ILE A 28 -6.03 -8.94 6.35
C ILE A 28 -6.60 -10.07 7.23
N CYS A 29 -6.99 -11.19 6.62
CA CYS A 29 -7.47 -12.37 7.33
C CYS A 29 -6.37 -12.97 8.22
N SER A 30 -5.15 -13.12 7.70
CA SER A 30 -4.01 -13.62 8.47
C SER A 30 -3.63 -12.70 9.63
N GLU A 31 -3.70 -11.38 9.45
CA GLU A 31 -3.38 -10.39 10.50
C GLU A 31 -4.40 -10.38 11.64
N ASN A 32 -5.66 -10.70 11.36
CA ASN A 32 -6.75 -10.68 12.34
C ASN A 32 -7.19 -12.10 12.78
N ASN A 33 -6.48 -13.15 12.36
CA ASN A 33 -6.81 -14.56 12.59
C ASN A 33 -8.25 -14.93 12.18
N LEU A 34 -8.69 -14.42 11.02
CA LEU A 34 -10.04 -14.63 10.50
C LEU A 34 -10.06 -15.62 9.34
N ASN A 35 -11.17 -16.34 9.20
CA ASN A 35 -11.41 -17.15 8.02
C ASN A 35 -11.84 -16.26 6.85
N GLN A 36 -11.18 -16.40 5.70
CA GLN A 36 -11.53 -15.67 4.48
C GLN A 36 -13.01 -15.82 4.10
N LYS A 37 -13.60 -17.01 4.26
CA LYS A 37 -15.03 -17.23 3.95
C LYS A 37 -15.94 -16.31 4.76
N THR A 38 -15.60 -16.07 6.04
CA THR A 38 -16.33 -15.18 6.93
C THR A 38 -16.22 -13.73 6.44
N VAL A 39 -15.01 -13.30 6.10
CA VAL A 39 -14.76 -11.93 5.62
C VAL A 39 -15.44 -11.65 4.28
N TYR A 40 -15.42 -12.60 3.33
CA TYR A 40 -16.19 -12.50 2.08
C TYR A 40 -17.70 -12.40 2.34
N GLY A 41 -18.21 -13.09 3.36
CA GLY A 41 -19.59 -12.94 3.81
C GLY A 41 -19.93 -11.52 4.29
N TRP A 42 -19.02 -10.87 5.02
CA TRP A 42 -19.18 -9.49 5.46
C TRP A 42 -19.09 -8.50 4.29
N ILE A 43 -18.11 -8.66 3.40
CA ILE A 43 -17.97 -7.84 2.18
C ILE A 43 -19.28 -7.85 1.38
N LYS A 44 -19.85 -9.04 1.16
CA LYS A 44 -21.13 -9.20 0.46
C LYS A 44 -22.28 -8.53 1.21
N LYS A 45 -22.38 -8.71 2.54
CA LYS A 45 -23.43 -8.10 3.36
C LYS A 45 -23.38 -6.57 3.38
N HIS A 46 -22.19 -6.00 3.29
CA HIS A 46 -21.94 -4.55 3.33
C HIS A 46 -21.77 -3.93 1.94
N ASN A 47 -22.15 -4.64 0.87
CA ASN A 47 -22.09 -4.19 -0.54
C ASN A 47 -20.73 -3.60 -0.94
N LEU A 48 -19.64 -4.18 -0.45
CA LEU A 48 -18.30 -3.77 -0.86
C LEU A 48 -17.97 -4.46 -2.18
N ASN A 49 -17.75 -3.67 -3.22
CA ASN A 49 -17.35 -4.18 -4.53
C ASN A 49 -15.92 -4.72 -4.44
N HIS A 50 -15.76 -6.01 -4.75
CA HIS A 50 -14.46 -6.66 -4.78
C HIS A 50 -13.54 -6.08 -5.87
N ASP A 51 -14.10 -5.46 -6.90
CA ASP A 51 -13.32 -4.87 -8.00
C ASP A 51 -12.60 -3.58 -7.58
N ASP A 52 -13.18 -2.81 -6.65
CA ASP A 52 -12.55 -1.60 -6.10
C ASP A 52 -11.28 -1.95 -5.32
N GLN A 53 -11.28 -3.09 -4.61
CA GLN A 53 -10.11 -3.63 -3.90
C GLN A 53 -8.95 -3.97 -4.84
N LYS A 54 -9.28 -4.65 -5.94
CA LYS A 54 -8.31 -5.08 -6.94
C LYS A 54 -7.70 -3.87 -7.64
N SER A 55 -8.52 -2.86 -7.95
CA SER A 55 -8.09 -1.59 -8.51
C SER A 55 -7.09 -0.89 -7.58
N LEU A 56 -7.42 -0.77 -6.28
CA LEU A 56 -6.57 -0.12 -5.28
C LEU A 56 -5.21 -0.81 -5.11
N LEU A 57 -5.16 -2.15 -5.20
CA LEU A 57 -3.93 -2.92 -5.12
C LEU A 57 -3.01 -2.64 -6.33
N LEU A 58 -3.58 -2.64 -7.54
CA LEU A 58 -2.83 -2.37 -8.78
C LEU A 58 -2.30 -0.94 -8.79
N GLU A 59 -3.12 0.03 -8.36
CA GLU A 59 -2.72 1.42 -8.24
C GLU A 59 -1.58 1.59 -7.22
N ASN A 60 -1.67 0.96 -6.05
CA ASN A 60 -0.59 0.98 -5.06
C ASN A 60 0.72 0.39 -5.62
N GLN A 61 0.65 -0.69 -6.41
CA GLN A 61 1.84 -1.26 -7.04
C GLN A 61 2.43 -0.30 -8.08
N ARG A 62 1.60 0.36 -8.90
CA ARG A 62 2.03 1.39 -9.84
C ARG A 62 2.73 2.54 -9.11
N LEU A 63 2.08 3.09 -8.07
CA LEU A 63 2.63 4.18 -7.26
C LEU A 63 3.97 3.82 -6.59
N LYS A 64 4.13 2.57 -6.12
CA LYS A 64 5.41 2.11 -5.57
C LYS A 64 6.53 2.09 -6.61
N ARG A 65 6.23 1.68 -7.85
CA ARG A 65 7.21 1.70 -8.94
C ARG A 65 7.59 3.13 -9.31
N GLU A 66 6.60 3.99 -9.50
CA GLU A 66 6.82 5.42 -9.82
C GLU A 66 7.63 6.12 -8.74
N LYS A 67 7.34 5.87 -7.46
CA LYS A 67 8.14 6.38 -6.35
C LYS A 67 9.60 5.94 -6.44
N GLN A 68 9.85 4.66 -6.75
CA GLN A 68 11.20 4.11 -6.84
C GLN A 68 11.98 4.76 -8.00
N GLU A 69 11.35 4.88 -9.17
CA GLU A 69 11.94 5.53 -10.35
C GLU A 69 12.29 7.00 -10.07
N LEU A 70 11.41 7.72 -9.36
CA LEU A 70 11.67 9.10 -8.94
C LEU A 70 12.85 9.21 -7.97
N ILE A 71 12.93 8.32 -6.97
CA ILE A 71 14.05 8.30 -6.03
C ILE A 71 15.38 8.09 -6.77
N GLU A 72 15.41 7.15 -7.72
CA GLU A 72 16.61 6.88 -8.51
C GLU A 72 17.00 8.06 -9.41
N LEU A 73 16.03 8.72 -10.04
CA LEU A 73 16.28 9.91 -10.85
C LEU A 73 16.87 11.04 -10.00
N ILE A 74 16.27 11.31 -8.83
CA ILE A 74 16.75 12.33 -7.90
C ILE A 74 18.17 11.99 -7.43
N GLY A 75 18.45 10.72 -7.10
CA GLY A 75 19.78 10.28 -6.69
C GLY A 75 20.85 10.54 -7.77
N ARG A 76 20.53 10.25 -9.04
CA ARG A 76 21.42 10.56 -10.17
C ARG A 76 21.68 12.06 -10.30
N LEU A 77 20.64 12.88 -10.24
CA LEU A 77 20.75 14.34 -10.32
C LEU A 77 21.57 14.92 -9.16
N ALA A 78 21.38 14.43 -7.94
CA ALA A 78 22.14 14.87 -6.77
C ALA A 78 23.65 14.61 -6.94
N ILE A 79 24.02 13.42 -7.44
CA ILE A 79 25.42 13.09 -7.73
C ILE A 79 26.02 14.05 -8.78
N ASP A 80 25.27 14.40 -9.82
CA ASP A 80 25.75 15.29 -10.86
C ASP A 80 25.91 16.73 -10.35
N VAL A 81 24.98 17.21 -9.52
CA VAL A 81 25.11 18.51 -8.84
C VAL A 81 26.36 18.55 -7.96
N ASP A 82 26.62 17.50 -7.19
CA ASP A 82 27.81 17.41 -6.34
C ASP A 82 29.11 17.44 -7.15
N LYS A 83 29.16 16.74 -8.29
CA LYS A 83 30.31 16.78 -9.19
C LYS A 83 30.53 18.17 -9.78
N LEU A 84 29.46 18.85 -10.20
CA LEU A 84 29.52 20.20 -10.74
C LEU A 84 30.04 21.19 -9.70
N ASN A 85 29.55 21.10 -8.47
CA ASN A 85 30.02 21.93 -7.35
C ASN A 85 31.52 21.69 -7.06
N LYS A 86 31.95 20.42 -6.97
CA LYS A 86 33.37 20.09 -6.78
C LYS A 86 34.25 20.63 -7.93
N LYS A 87 33.77 20.60 -9.17
CA LYS A 87 34.50 21.14 -10.33
C LYS A 87 34.60 22.66 -10.24
N LYS A 88 33.51 23.35 -9.88
CA LYS A 88 33.48 24.80 -9.65
C LYS A 88 34.46 25.21 -8.54
N ASP A 89 34.47 24.50 -7.42
CA ASP A 89 35.36 24.79 -6.29
C ASP A 89 36.84 24.65 -6.66
N LYS A 90 37.19 23.65 -7.49
CA LYS A 90 38.55 23.52 -8.03
C LYS A 90 38.93 24.67 -8.94
N LEU A 91 38.01 25.17 -9.76
CA LEU A 91 38.24 26.30 -10.65
C LEU A 91 38.43 27.62 -9.90
N LEU A 92 37.77 27.79 -8.75
CA LEU A 92 37.87 29.00 -7.92
C LEU A 92 39.13 29.05 -7.03
N ARG A 93 39.86 27.94 -6.90
CA ARG A 93 41.07 27.82 -6.07
C ARG A 93 42.39 27.91 -6.86
N ASN A 94 42.31 27.94 -8.19
CA ASN A 94 43.44 28.16 -9.10
C ASN A 94 43.40 29.60 -9.62
#